data_AF-A0A8H9QH87-F1
#
_entry.id   AF-A0A8H9QH87-F1
#
_cell.length_a   1.000
_cell.length_b   1.000
_cell.length_c   1.000
_cell.angle_alpha   90.00
_cell.angle_beta   90.00
_cell.angle_gamma   90.00
#
_symmetry.space_group_name_H-M   'P 1'
#
loop_
_entity.id
_entity.type
_entity.pdbx_description
1 polymer ?
#
loop_
_entity_poly.entity_id
_entity_poly.type
_entity_poly.pdbx_seq_one_letter_code
_entity_poly.pdbx_strand_id
1 'polypeptide(L)'
;MTKRNNIIDNSDRFITSDIKYGLIYTENLGWIDLGHANPAGAERLWFEMIRARGGDSEFYEVNYHQSMSKNIHGLNINTGIYRRCMVRRGLPERTLQGIALSIFLGTSHRFESLQDFWPYVYLTDSGYSAEDLVSNLFGFYQAVNYADYTSRLQICSKEKAYRIWDFYGPVGEFKNKSVIPLLFPDPIDKDKKHEPYSGELPLFMDIIKPVANPNYVRELRI
;
A
#
# COMPACT_ATOMS: atom_id res chain seq x y z
N MET A 1 -5.65 8.86 10.59
CA MET A 1 -4.94 10.03 10.06
C MET A 1 -3.51 9.94 10.52
N THR A 2 -2.58 9.91 9.58
CA THR A 2 -1.16 10.05 9.84
C THR A 2 -0.92 11.45 10.41
N LYS A 3 -0.26 11.54 11.56
CA LYS A 3 0.02 12.81 12.24
C LYS A 3 1.52 13.05 12.27
N ARG A 4 1.91 14.32 12.37
CA ARG A 4 3.29 14.74 12.60
C ARG A 4 3.99 13.94 13.71
N ASN A 5 3.31 13.74 14.84
CA ASN A 5 3.85 12.99 16.00
C ASN A 5 3.98 11.48 15.77
N ASN A 6 3.62 10.99 14.58
CA ASN A 6 3.80 9.60 14.17
C ASN A 6 5.09 9.40 13.36
N ILE A 7 5.77 10.50 13.04
CA ILE A 7 7.05 10.48 12.35
C ILE A 7 8.08 9.80 13.24
N ILE A 8 8.71 8.76 12.71
CA ILE A 8 9.81 8.03 13.33
C ILE A 8 10.93 7.81 12.32
N ASP A 9 12.11 7.43 12.80
CA ASP A 9 13.22 6.93 11.97
C ASP A 9 13.93 5.75 12.66
N ASN A 10 15.09 5.34 12.11
CA ASN A 10 15.89 4.25 12.65
C ASN A 10 16.55 4.54 14.01
N SER A 11 16.54 5.79 14.48
CA SER A 11 17.03 6.17 15.80
C SER A 11 15.99 5.93 16.90
N ASP A 12 14.70 6.07 16.58
CA ASP A 12 13.60 5.77 17.50
C ASP A 12 13.47 4.26 17.74
N ARG A 13 13.59 3.46 16.67
CA ARG A 13 13.58 1.99 16.68
C ARG A 13 14.09 1.47 15.34
N PHE A 14 14.60 0.24 15.32
CA PHE A 14 14.91 -0.42 14.05
C PHE A 14 13.60 -0.67 13.27
N ILE A 15 13.50 -0.13 12.05
CA ILE A 15 12.29 -0.25 11.24
C ILE A 15 12.35 -1.55 10.44
N THR A 16 11.31 -2.36 10.55
CA THR A 16 11.17 -3.71 9.99
C THR A 16 9.74 -3.94 9.50
N SER A 17 9.54 -5.01 8.73
CA SER A 17 8.23 -5.32 8.12
C SER A 17 7.10 -5.66 9.12
N ASP A 18 7.42 -5.96 10.37
CA ASP A 18 6.47 -6.29 11.44
C ASP A 18 5.89 -5.07 12.15
N ILE A 19 6.45 -3.87 11.91
CA ILE A 19 5.90 -2.63 12.45
C ILE A 19 4.50 -2.40 11.86
N LYS A 20 3.58 -1.98 12.73
CA LYS A 20 2.15 -1.79 12.40
C LYS A 20 1.71 -0.34 12.40
N TYR A 21 2.61 0.57 12.76
CA TYR A 21 2.28 1.97 12.95
C TYR A 21 3.52 2.86 12.91
N GLY A 22 3.35 4.03 12.31
CA GLY A 22 4.37 5.06 12.19
C GLY A 22 4.36 5.64 10.79
N LEU A 23 4.95 6.82 10.67
CA LEU A 23 5.18 7.49 9.40
C LEU A 23 6.67 7.68 9.24
N ILE A 24 7.20 7.39 8.06
CA ILE A 24 8.61 7.61 7.75
C ILE A 24 8.71 8.39 6.45
N TYR A 25 9.79 9.14 6.30
CA TYR A 25 10.15 9.74 5.02
C TYR A 25 11.37 9.03 4.45
N THR A 26 11.35 8.78 3.15
CA THR A 26 12.43 8.10 2.41
C THR A 26 12.81 8.90 1.18
N GLU A 27 14.09 8.90 0.80
CA GLU A 27 14.54 9.59 -0.42
C GLU A 27 13.99 8.94 -1.70
N ASN A 28 13.76 7.62 -1.67
CA ASN A 28 13.42 6.84 -2.86
C ASN A 28 11.91 6.60 -3.04
N LEU A 29 11.10 6.68 -1.98
CA LEU A 29 9.65 6.47 -2.06
C LEU A 29 8.81 7.63 -1.50
N GLY A 30 9.44 8.64 -0.89
CA GLY A 30 8.73 9.72 -0.21
C GLY A 30 8.17 9.26 1.13
N TRP A 31 6.96 9.70 1.47
CA TRP A 31 6.26 9.30 2.68
C TRP A 31 5.79 7.84 2.60
N ILE A 32 5.98 7.09 3.69
CA ILE A 32 5.49 5.72 3.86
C ILE A 32 4.78 5.60 5.20
N ASP A 33 3.50 5.19 5.17
CA ASP A 33 2.77 4.77 6.35
C ASP A 33 3.08 3.30 6.64
N LEU A 34 3.63 3.03 7.83
CA LEU A 34 4.08 1.70 8.23
C LEU A 34 2.91 0.73 8.50
N GLY A 35 1.71 1.24 8.77
CA GLY A 35 0.50 0.45 8.86
C GLY A 35 0.05 -0.06 7.48
N HIS A 36 0.07 0.81 6.47
CA HIS A 36 -0.20 0.44 5.07
C HIS A 36 0.89 -0.44 4.46
N ALA A 37 2.15 -0.18 4.80
CA ALA A 37 3.31 -0.98 4.41
C ALA A 37 3.36 -2.38 5.05
N ASN A 38 2.49 -2.65 6.04
CA ASN A 38 2.46 -3.95 6.70
C ASN A 38 2.00 -5.06 5.73
N PRO A 39 2.76 -6.16 5.58
CA PRO A 39 2.48 -7.17 4.57
C PRO A 39 1.26 -8.05 4.89
N ALA A 40 0.75 -8.06 6.13
CA ALA A 40 -0.24 -9.04 6.58
C ALA A 40 -1.52 -9.10 5.70
N GLY A 41 -1.95 -7.96 5.15
CA GLY A 41 -3.07 -7.91 4.21
C GLY A 41 -2.76 -8.64 2.90
N ALA A 42 -1.60 -8.38 2.31
CA ALA A 42 -1.15 -9.00 1.08
C ALA A 42 -0.73 -10.47 1.29
N GLU A 43 -0.20 -10.84 2.45
CA GLU A 43 0.13 -12.23 2.82
C GLU A 43 -1.10 -13.12 2.78
N ARG A 44 -2.24 -12.64 3.26
CA ARG A 44 -3.51 -13.38 3.19
C ARG A 44 -3.92 -13.65 1.75
N LEU A 45 -3.84 -12.63 0.88
CA LEU A 45 -4.10 -12.81 -0.54
C LEU A 45 -3.13 -13.81 -1.15
N TRP A 46 -1.83 -13.66 -0.88
CA TRP A 46 -0.80 -14.53 -1.45
C TRP A 46 -0.97 -15.98 -0.99
N PHE A 47 -1.26 -16.20 0.28
CA PHE A 47 -1.61 -17.52 0.82
C PHE A 47 -2.82 -18.13 0.09
N GLU A 48 -3.88 -17.35 -0.13
CA GLU A 48 -5.02 -17.80 -0.93
C GLU A 48 -4.59 -18.11 -2.38
N MET A 49 -3.65 -17.39 -2.97
CA MET A 49 -3.18 -17.69 -4.33
C MET A 49 -2.48 -19.05 -4.43
N ILE A 50 -1.65 -19.41 -3.45
CA ILE A 50 -0.74 -20.57 -3.57
C ILE A 50 -1.13 -21.79 -2.76
N ARG A 51 -2.06 -21.68 -1.79
CA ARG A 51 -2.40 -22.81 -0.92
C ARG A 51 -2.85 -24.02 -1.73
N ALA A 52 -2.43 -25.20 -1.28
CA ALA A 52 -2.87 -26.46 -1.87
C ALA A 52 -4.39 -26.61 -1.75
N ARG A 53 -5.03 -27.05 -2.85
CA ARG A 53 -6.47 -27.27 -2.93
C ARG A 53 -6.75 -28.59 -3.61
N GLY A 54 -7.59 -29.42 -2.99
CA GLY A 54 -8.13 -30.62 -3.62
C GLY A 54 -9.12 -30.30 -4.75
N GLY A 55 -9.56 -31.35 -5.45
CA GLY A 55 -10.56 -31.31 -6.51
C GLY A 55 -10.00 -31.02 -7.91
N ASP A 56 -10.78 -31.40 -8.92
CA ASP A 56 -10.36 -31.44 -10.34
C ASP A 56 -10.81 -30.22 -11.17
N SER A 57 -11.43 -29.23 -10.51
CA SER A 57 -11.86 -27.99 -11.19
C SER A 57 -10.67 -27.23 -11.76
N GLU A 58 -10.76 -26.82 -13.03
CA GLU A 58 -9.75 -26.02 -13.72
C GLU A 58 -9.47 -24.68 -13.00
N PHE A 59 -10.48 -24.14 -12.32
CA PHE A 59 -10.37 -22.90 -11.55
C PHE A 59 -10.57 -23.13 -10.05
N TYR A 60 -9.99 -22.25 -9.24
CA TYR A 60 -10.22 -22.18 -7.81
C TYR A 60 -10.60 -20.78 -7.36
N GLU A 61 -11.36 -20.70 -6.28
CA GLU A 61 -11.78 -19.43 -5.70
C GLU A 61 -10.68 -18.81 -4.84
N VAL A 62 -10.49 -17.51 -5.02
CA VAL A 62 -9.66 -16.62 -4.22
C VAL A 62 -10.53 -15.48 -3.72
N ASN A 63 -10.54 -15.29 -2.41
CA ASN A 63 -11.26 -14.21 -1.75
C ASN A 63 -10.26 -13.21 -1.17
N TYR A 64 -10.51 -11.93 -1.43
CA TYR A 64 -9.69 -10.87 -0.90
C TYR A 64 -10.54 -9.75 -0.31
N HIS A 65 -10.08 -9.20 0.80
CA HIS A 65 -10.79 -8.17 1.52
C HIS A 65 -9.80 -7.14 2.05
N GLN A 66 -10.08 -5.86 1.77
CA GLN A 66 -9.46 -4.73 2.46
C GLN A 66 -10.54 -4.01 3.25
N SER A 67 -10.24 -3.70 4.51
CA SER A 67 -11.14 -2.95 5.38
C SER A 67 -10.38 -2.09 6.38
N MET A 68 -11.10 -1.11 6.90
CA MET A 68 -10.71 -0.28 8.03
C MET A 68 -11.81 -0.35 9.09
N SER A 69 -11.38 -0.44 10.33
CA SER A 69 -12.22 -0.26 11.51
C SER A 69 -11.88 1.08 12.15
N LYS A 70 -12.87 1.95 12.37
CA LYS A 70 -12.69 3.20 13.12
C LYS A 70 -13.70 3.25 14.26
N ASN A 71 -13.22 3.60 15.45
CA ASN A 71 -14.09 3.91 16.58
C ASN A 71 -14.47 5.40 16.53
N ILE A 72 -15.77 5.69 16.45
CA ILE A 72 -16.33 7.05 16.41
C ILE A 72 -17.35 7.15 17.55
N HIS A 73 -17.05 7.96 18.56
CA HIS A 73 -17.92 8.17 19.72
C HIS A 73 -18.38 6.84 20.39
N GLY A 74 -17.49 5.85 20.46
CA GLY A 74 -17.80 4.53 21.05
C GLY A 74 -18.42 3.52 20.08
N LEU A 75 -18.81 3.93 18.86
CA LEU A 75 -19.31 3.04 17.82
C LEU A 75 -18.16 2.58 16.91
N ASN A 76 -18.01 1.26 16.74
CA ASN A 76 -17.06 0.70 15.77
C ASN A 76 -17.72 0.63 14.39
N ILE A 77 -17.23 1.43 13.44
CA ILE A 77 -17.64 1.39 12.04
C ILE A 77 -16.58 0.61 11.26
N ASN A 78 -17.04 -0.41 10.53
CA ASN A 78 -16.22 -1.18 9.60
C ASN A 78 -16.60 -0.84 8.17
N THR A 79 -15.64 -0.43 7.37
CA THR A 79 -15.79 -0.18 5.93
C THR A 79 -14.80 -1.03 5.18
N GLY A 80 -15.19 -1.63 4.06
CA GLY A 80 -14.27 -2.45 3.27
C GLY A 80 -14.80 -2.88 1.92
N ILE A 81 -13.87 -3.29 1.07
CA ILE A 81 -14.13 -3.90 -0.24
C ILE A 81 -13.87 -5.40 -0.13
N TYR A 82 -14.80 -6.20 -0.62
CA TYR A 82 -14.62 -7.64 -0.79
C TYR A 82 -14.58 -7.97 -2.29
N ARG A 83 -13.63 -8.82 -2.69
CA ARG A 83 -13.54 -9.34 -4.04
C ARG A 83 -13.45 -10.86 -4.01
N ARG A 84 -14.20 -11.47 -4.92
CA ARG A 84 -14.16 -12.91 -5.19
C ARG A 84 -13.70 -13.12 -6.62
N CYS A 85 -12.70 -13.95 -6.79
CA CYS A 85 -12.09 -14.23 -8.09
C CYS A 85 -11.93 -15.74 -8.29
N MET A 86 -12.10 -16.19 -9.53
CA MET A 86 -11.75 -17.54 -9.98
C MET A 86 -10.40 -17.46 -10.67
N VAL A 87 -9.40 -18.18 -10.15
CA VAL A 87 -8.03 -18.25 -10.69
C VAL A 87 -7.79 -19.62 -11.31
N ARG A 88 -7.19 -19.66 -12.50
CA ARG A 88 -6.87 -20.90 -13.20
C ARG A 88 -5.75 -21.65 -12.49
N ARG A 89 -5.88 -22.97 -12.39
CA ARG A 89 -4.84 -23.86 -11.85
C ARG A 89 -3.66 -24.01 -12.80
N GLY A 90 -2.52 -24.43 -12.24
CA GLY A 90 -1.33 -24.79 -13.02
C GLY A 90 -0.58 -23.59 -13.61
N LEU A 91 -0.89 -22.36 -13.20
CA LEU A 91 -0.17 -21.17 -13.61
C LEU A 91 1.20 -21.08 -12.90
N PRO A 92 2.25 -20.61 -13.58
CA PRO A 92 3.54 -20.33 -12.94
C PRO A 92 3.40 -19.29 -11.82
N GLU A 93 4.27 -19.39 -10.80
CA GLU A 93 4.25 -18.48 -9.65
C GLU A 93 4.33 -17.00 -10.06
N ARG A 94 5.18 -16.65 -11.03
CA ARG A 94 5.27 -15.28 -11.57
C ARG A 94 3.94 -14.77 -12.12
N THR A 95 3.16 -15.62 -12.76
CA THR A 95 1.82 -15.26 -13.26
C THR A 95 0.84 -15.10 -12.09
N LEU A 96 0.92 -15.96 -11.08
CA LEU A 96 0.12 -15.82 -9.86
C LEU A 96 0.43 -14.53 -9.11
N GLN A 97 1.70 -14.14 -9.00
CA GLN A 97 2.12 -12.86 -8.43
C GLN A 97 1.51 -11.68 -9.19
N GLY A 98 1.54 -11.72 -10.52
CA GLY A 98 0.91 -10.68 -11.36
C GLY A 98 -0.61 -10.60 -11.21
N ILE A 99 -1.28 -11.75 -11.09
CA ILE A 99 -2.74 -11.80 -10.82
C ILE A 99 -3.04 -11.26 -9.43
N ALA A 100 -2.25 -11.66 -8.42
CA ALA A 100 -2.36 -11.16 -7.05
C ALA A 100 -2.22 -9.64 -7.03
N LEU A 101 -1.24 -9.09 -7.76
CA LEU A 101 -1.03 -7.65 -7.86
C LEU A 101 -2.25 -6.95 -8.51
N SER A 102 -2.84 -7.51 -9.57
CA SER A 102 -4.06 -6.98 -10.17
C SER A 102 -5.26 -6.99 -9.23
N ILE A 103 -5.45 -8.07 -8.45
CA ILE A 103 -6.53 -8.17 -7.46
C ILE A 103 -6.28 -7.16 -6.34
N PHE A 104 -5.05 -7.08 -5.84
CA PHE A 104 -4.63 -6.20 -4.76
C PHE A 104 -4.82 -4.73 -5.14
N LEU A 105 -4.17 -4.25 -6.20
CA LEU A 105 -4.27 -2.86 -6.64
C LEU A 105 -5.71 -2.48 -7.00
N GLY A 106 -6.43 -3.36 -7.70
CA GLY A 106 -7.84 -3.12 -8.03
C GLY A 106 -8.73 -2.99 -6.78
N THR A 107 -8.42 -3.73 -5.71
CA THR A 107 -9.10 -3.59 -4.41
C THR A 107 -8.70 -2.30 -3.72
N SER A 108 -7.41 -1.97 -3.70
CA SER A 108 -6.89 -0.76 -3.05
C SER A 108 -7.47 0.50 -3.69
N HIS A 109 -7.48 0.60 -5.02
CA HIS A 109 -8.15 1.70 -5.70
C HIS A 109 -9.64 1.82 -5.34
N ARG A 110 -10.38 0.71 -5.32
CA ARG A 110 -11.81 0.75 -4.93
C ARG A 110 -11.98 1.18 -3.47
N PHE A 111 -11.10 0.74 -2.58
CA PHE A 111 -11.13 1.08 -1.17
C PHE A 111 -10.81 2.56 -0.92
N GLU A 112 -9.72 3.06 -1.52
CA GLU A 112 -9.35 4.48 -1.48
C GLU A 112 -10.45 5.36 -2.08
N SER A 113 -11.07 4.93 -3.18
CA SER A 113 -12.22 5.64 -3.77
C SER A 113 -13.45 5.65 -2.86
N LEU A 114 -13.68 4.61 -2.06
CA LEU A 114 -14.75 4.64 -1.05
C LEU A 114 -14.44 5.66 0.07
N GLN A 115 -13.19 5.74 0.52
CA GLN A 115 -12.76 6.69 1.54
C GLN A 115 -12.78 8.14 1.03
N ASP A 116 -12.54 8.34 -0.28
CA ASP A 116 -12.63 9.62 -0.99
C ASP A 116 -14.09 10.02 -1.33
N PHE A 117 -15.08 9.13 -1.13
CA PHE A 117 -16.48 9.38 -1.48
C PHE A 117 -17.30 9.93 -0.30
N TRP A 118 -18.23 10.83 -0.58
CA TRP A 118 -19.17 11.36 0.40
C TRP A 118 -20.23 10.31 0.82
N PRO A 119 -20.53 10.07 2.12
CA PRO A 119 -20.13 10.86 3.29
C PRO A 119 -18.90 10.30 4.03
N TYR A 120 -18.22 9.28 3.48
CA TYR A 120 -17.08 8.63 4.12
C TYR A 120 -15.87 9.54 4.30
N VAL A 121 -15.71 10.61 3.51
CA VAL A 121 -14.68 11.64 3.72
C VAL A 121 -14.78 12.31 5.11
N TYR A 122 -15.98 12.38 5.71
CA TYR A 122 -16.11 12.89 7.08
C TYR A 122 -15.81 11.87 8.17
N LEU A 123 -15.86 10.59 7.82
CA LEU A 123 -15.65 9.48 8.74
C LEU A 123 -14.22 8.96 8.66
N THR A 124 -13.60 9.01 7.49
CA THR A 124 -12.30 8.45 7.16
C THR A 124 -11.31 9.59 6.92
N ASP A 125 -10.05 9.35 7.23
CA ASP A 125 -9.05 10.41 7.31
C ASP A 125 -8.37 10.68 5.95
N SER A 126 -9.20 10.77 4.90
CA SER A 126 -8.88 10.99 3.48
C SER A 126 -8.46 9.75 2.69
N GLY A 127 -9.00 9.60 1.47
CA GLY A 127 -8.54 8.59 0.51
C GLY A 127 -7.42 9.13 -0.38
N TYR A 128 -6.60 8.24 -0.92
CA TYR A 128 -5.50 8.55 -1.84
C TYR A 128 -4.48 9.57 -1.31
N SER A 129 -4.15 9.55 -0.01
CA SER A 129 -3.02 10.32 0.54
C SER A 129 -1.72 9.95 -0.18
N ALA A 130 -0.72 10.84 -0.14
CA ALA A 130 0.48 10.68 -0.97
C ALA A 130 1.23 9.37 -0.74
N GLU A 131 1.15 8.83 0.47
CA GLU A 131 1.80 7.59 0.90
C GLU A 131 0.99 6.31 0.62
N ASP A 132 -0.34 6.39 0.47
CA ASP A 132 -1.23 5.23 0.63
C ASP A 132 -0.91 4.09 -0.35
N LEU A 133 -1.00 4.36 -1.67
CA LEU A 133 -0.80 3.34 -2.69
C LEU A 133 0.65 2.83 -2.77
N VAL A 134 1.62 3.70 -2.50
CA VAL A 134 3.05 3.35 -2.51
C VAL A 134 3.37 2.45 -1.31
N SER A 135 2.84 2.77 -0.13
CA SER A 135 2.96 1.97 1.09
C SER A 135 2.30 0.60 0.90
N ASN A 136 1.06 0.58 0.38
CA ASN A 136 0.35 -0.66 0.06
C ASN A 136 1.16 -1.53 -0.93
N LEU A 137 1.74 -0.93 -1.98
CA LEU A 137 2.58 -1.65 -2.94
C LEU A 137 3.85 -2.22 -2.28
N PHE A 138 4.51 -1.44 -1.42
CA PHE A 138 5.68 -1.90 -0.68
C PHE A 138 5.35 -3.12 0.19
N GLY A 139 4.25 -3.06 0.96
CA GLY A 139 3.75 -4.19 1.74
C GLY A 139 3.41 -5.42 0.89
N PHE A 140 2.84 -5.23 -0.30
CA PHE A 140 2.61 -6.31 -1.26
C PHE A 140 3.89 -7.04 -1.67
N TYR A 141 4.95 -6.30 -2.01
CA TYR A 141 6.22 -6.90 -2.42
C TYR A 141 6.88 -7.67 -1.29
N GLN A 142 6.78 -7.20 -0.05
CA GLN A 142 7.28 -7.93 1.12
C GLN A 142 6.55 -9.27 1.27
N ALA A 143 5.22 -9.27 1.10
CA ALA A 143 4.38 -10.46 1.23
C ALA A 143 4.67 -11.53 0.17
N VAL A 144 4.69 -11.17 -1.12
CA VAL A 144 4.80 -12.15 -2.22
C VAL A 144 6.20 -12.70 -2.42
N ASN A 145 7.22 -11.99 -1.94
CA ASN A 145 8.62 -12.43 -1.99
C ASN A 145 9.11 -13.02 -0.65
N TYR A 146 8.26 -13.06 0.38
CA TYR A 146 8.63 -13.52 1.73
C TYR A 146 9.89 -12.85 2.27
N ALA A 147 10.01 -11.53 2.06
CA ALA A 147 11.23 -10.79 2.34
C ALA A 147 10.94 -9.45 3.02
N ASP A 148 11.78 -9.07 3.98
CA ASP A 148 11.80 -7.72 4.54
C ASP A 148 12.64 -6.81 3.64
N TYR A 149 11.98 -5.85 2.98
CA TYR A 149 12.62 -4.87 2.11
C TYR A 149 12.88 -3.53 2.79
N THR A 150 12.65 -3.43 4.10
CA THR A 150 12.79 -2.17 4.85
C THR A 150 14.22 -1.63 4.79
N SER A 151 15.22 -2.53 4.75
CA SER A 151 16.63 -2.15 4.54
C SER A 151 16.91 -1.48 3.18
N ARG A 152 16.00 -1.60 2.20
CA ARG A 152 16.08 -0.95 0.88
C ARG A 152 15.41 0.43 0.87
N LEU A 153 14.73 0.79 1.94
CA LEU A 153 14.19 2.14 2.12
C LEU A 153 15.33 3.08 2.49
N GLN A 154 15.49 4.16 1.74
CA GLN A 154 16.46 5.21 2.05
C GLN A 154 15.86 6.12 3.12
N ILE A 155 15.65 5.57 4.32
CA ILE A 155 14.97 6.25 5.43
C ILE A 155 15.79 7.46 5.88
N CYS A 156 15.16 8.62 5.82
CA CYS A 156 15.76 9.88 6.23
C CYS A 156 15.76 10.02 7.75
N SER A 157 16.59 10.94 8.25
CA SER A 157 16.53 11.31 9.66
C SER A 157 15.18 11.96 10.01
N LYS A 158 14.78 11.80 11.26
CA LYS A 158 13.55 12.38 11.80
C LYS A 158 13.52 13.90 11.65
N GLU A 159 14.66 14.57 11.80
CA GLU A 159 14.77 16.02 11.62
C GLU A 159 14.45 16.41 10.17
N LYS A 160 14.95 15.65 9.19
CA LYS A 160 14.63 15.89 7.78
C LYS A 160 13.14 15.67 7.50
N ALA A 161 12.58 14.57 7.99
CA ALA A 161 11.15 14.30 7.85
C ALA A 161 10.29 15.41 8.47
N TYR A 162 10.66 15.92 9.65
CA TYR A 162 9.97 17.05 10.27
C TYR A 162 10.06 18.33 9.44
N ARG A 163 11.22 18.67 8.89
CA ARG A 163 11.34 19.85 8.02
C ARG A 163 10.42 19.78 6.81
N ILE A 164 10.35 18.61 6.17
CA ILE A 164 9.46 18.37 5.04
C ILE A 164 8.00 18.52 5.49
N TRP A 165 7.61 17.85 6.57
CA TRP A 165 6.25 17.96 7.10
C TRP A 165 5.88 19.41 7.45
N ASP A 166 6.77 20.14 8.11
CA ASP A 166 6.50 21.51 8.60
C ASP A 166 6.39 22.52 7.46
N PHE A 167 7.07 22.27 6.34
CA PHE A 167 7.02 23.13 5.16
C PHE A 167 5.83 22.82 4.25
N TYR A 168 5.61 21.54 3.93
CA TYR A 168 4.57 21.12 2.99
C TYR A 168 3.20 20.90 3.63
N GLY A 169 3.19 20.61 4.94
CA GLY A 169 1.99 20.26 5.68
C GLY A 169 1.71 18.75 5.72
N PRO A 170 0.51 18.38 6.21
CA PRO A 170 0.13 16.98 6.37
C PRO A 170 0.09 16.21 5.05
N VAL A 171 0.54 14.96 5.08
CA VAL A 171 0.65 14.12 3.88
C VAL A 171 -0.72 13.88 3.19
N GLY A 172 -1.80 13.82 3.96
CA GLY A 172 -3.17 13.65 3.45
C GLY A 172 -3.69 14.79 2.57
N GLU A 173 -3.08 15.98 2.62
CA GLU A 173 -3.39 17.11 1.74
C GLU A 173 -2.88 16.90 0.30
N PHE A 174 -1.97 15.95 0.11
CA PHE A 174 -1.40 15.61 -1.19
C PHE A 174 -2.02 14.32 -1.71
N LYS A 175 -2.61 14.36 -2.90
CA LYS A 175 -3.28 13.19 -3.49
C LYS A 175 -2.39 12.44 -4.48
N ASN A 176 -2.22 11.15 -4.24
CA ASN A 176 -1.51 10.25 -5.14
C ASN A 176 -2.40 9.06 -5.53
N LYS A 177 -2.97 9.14 -6.75
CA LYS A 177 -3.79 8.07 -7.34
C LYS A 177 -2.97 7.06 -8.14
N SER A 178 -1.65 7.06 -7.99
CA SER A 178 -0.74 6.14 -8.65
C SER A 178 0.14 5.41 -7.64
N VAL A 179 0.79 4.33 -8.07
CA VAL A 179 1.83 3.65 -7.28
C VAL A 179 3.20 4.30 -7.44
N ILE A 180 3.31 5.36 -8.22
CA ILE A 180 4.56 6.10 -8.40
C ILE A 180 4.76 7.00 -7.17
N PRO A 181 5.94 7.01 -6.55
CA PRO A 181 6.17 7.80 -5.33
C PRO A 181 6.05 9.29 -5.59
N LEU A 182 5.47 10.01 -4.63
CA LEU A 182 5.49 11.47 -4.60
C LEU A 182 6.61 11.92 -3.66
N LEU A 183 7.64 12.55 -4.21
CA LEU A 183 8.82 13.01 -3.49
C LEU A 183 8.67 14.49 -3.14
N PHE A 184 9.16 14.85 -1.96
CA PHE A 184 9.10 16.18 -1.39
C PHE A 184 10.54 16.71 -1.21
N PRO A 185 10.97 17.69 -2.01
CA PRO A 185 12.29 18.31 -1.87
C PRO A 185 12.56 18.80 -0.43
N ASP A 186 13.79 18.67 0.07
CA ASP A 186 14.13 19.24 1.38
C ASP A 186 14.07 20.78 1.30
N PRO A 187 13.30 21.48 2.15
CA PRO A 187 13.19 22.94 2.12
C PRO A 187 14.52 23.68 2.35
N ILE A 188 15.53 23.01 2.92
CA ILE A 188 16.88 23.58 3.08
C ILE A 188 17.65 23.63 1.76
N ASP A 189 17.33 22.74 0.81
CA ASP A 189 17.99 22.67 -0.50
C ASP A 189 17.53 23.83 -1.39
N LYS A 190 18.33 24.89 -1.48
CA LYS A 190 18.00 26.11 -2.22
C LYS A 190 18.06 25.95 -3.75
N ASP A 191 18.66 24.87 -4.23
CA ASP A 191 18.85 24.64 -5.66
C ASP A 191 17.66 23.92 -6.29
N LYS A 192 16.72 23.44 -5.47
CA LYS A 192 15.51 22.76 -5.93
C LYS A 192 14.29 23.67 -5.88
N LYS A 193 13.42 23.45 -6.87
CA LYS A 193 12.05 23.94 -6.80
C LYS A 193 11.35 23.17 -5.67
N HIS A 194 10.90 23.84 -4.63
CA HIS A 194 10.24 23.23 -3.47
C HIS A 194 8.80 22.82 -3.77
N GLU A 195 8.58 22.07 -4.83
CA GLU A 195 7.28 21.50 -5.21
C GLU A 195 7.38 19.98 -5.19
N PRO A 196 6.36 19.27 -4.68
CA PRO A 196 6.33 17.81 -4.76
C PRO A 196 6.32 17.33 -6.21
N TYR A 197 7.01 16.23 -6.49
CA TYR A 197 7.14 15.68 -7.85
C TYR A 197 7.14 14.16 -7.84
N SER A 198 6.74 13.55 -8.95
CA SER A 198 6.77 12.09 -9.10
C SER A 198 8.22 11.59 -9.19
N GLY A 199 8.55 10.59 -8.37
CA GLY A 199 9.81 9.85 -8.47
C GLY A 199 9.71 8.64 -9.40
N GLU A 200 10.61 7.68 -9.20
CA GLU A 200 10.60 6.40 -9.91
C GLU A 200 10.46 5.25 -8.90
N LEU A 201 9.79 4.17 -9.30
CA LEU A 201 9.74 2.98 -8.47
C LEU A 201 11.12 2.31 -8.43
N PRO A 202 11.65 2.01 -7.22
CA PRO A 202 12.84 1.19 -7.10
C PRO A 202 12.64 -0.16 -7.80
N LEU A 203 13.71 -0.70 -8.40
CA LEU A 203 13.64 -1.96 -9.18
C LEU A 203 12.94 -3.10 -8.42
N PHE A 204 13.16 -3.24 -7.11
CA PHE A 204 12.53 -4.30 -6.32
C PHE A 204 11.00 -4.20 -6.24
N MET A 205 10.43 -3.02 -6.52
CA MET A 205 8.99 -2.73 -6.58
C MET A 205 8.43 -2.66 -8.02
N ASP A 206 9.24 -2.96 -9.03
CA ASP A 206 8.81 -2.90 -10.44
C ASP A 206 8.91 -4.25 -11.19
N ILE A 207 9.36 -5.31 -10.51
CA ILE A 207 9.58 -6.65 -11.12
C ILE A 207 8.27 -7.34 -11.50
N ILE A 208 7.22 -7.21 -10.67
CA ILE A 208 5.94 -7.91 -10.89
C ILE A 208 5.04 -6.99 -11.70
N LYS A 209 4.60 -7.47 -12.88
CA LYS A 209 3.64 -6.74 -13.71
C LYS A 209 2.22 -7.28 -13.47
N PRO A 210 1.19 -6.42 -13.36
CA PRO A 210 -0.19 -6.85 -13.19
C PRO A 210 -0.67 -7.77 -14.33
N VAL A 211 -1.41 -8.82 -14.01
CA VAL A 211 -1.99 -9.77 -14.98
C VAL A 211 -3.51 -9.89 -14.76
N ALA A 212 -4.29 -9.44 -15.74
CA ALA A 212 -5.76 -9.45 -15.70
C ALA A 212 -6.39 -10.24 -16.86
N ASN A 213 -5.70 -11.26 -17.39
CA ASN A 213 -6.20 -12.07 -18.49
C ASN A 213 -7.43 -12.90 -18.07
N PRO A 214 -8.60 -12.79 -18.74
CA PRO A 214 -9.81 -13.55 -18.42
C PRO A 214 -9.68 -15.08 -18.50
N ASN A 215 -8.67 -15.58 -19.23
CA ASN A 215 -8.33 -17.00 -19.26
C ASN A 215 -7.62 -17.45 -17.98
N TYR A 216 -7.04 -16.52 -17.20
CA TYR A 216 -6.29 -16.82 -15.99
C TYR A 216 -7.04 -16.41 -14.72
N VAL A 217 -7.75 -15.28 -14.76
CA VAL A 217 -8.49 -14.76 -13.61
C VAL A 217 -9.82 -14.16 -14.04
N ARG A 218 -10.89 -14.45 -13.30
CA ARG A 218 -12.23 -13.93 -13.54
C ARG A 218 -12.80 -13.40 -12.23
N GLU A 219 -13.17 -12.13 -12.19
CA GLU A 219 -13.92 -11.59 -11.05
C GLU A 219 -15.36 -12.10 -11.08
N LEU A 220 -15.83 -12.64 -9.97
CA LEU A 220 -17.25 -12.95 -9.78
C LEU A 220 -17.94 -11.67 -9.30
N ARG A 221 -18.89 -11.17 -10.09
CA ARG A 221 -19.76 -10.08 -9.64
C ARG A 221 -20.72 -10.64 -8.60
N ILE A 222 -20.72 -10.03 -7.42
CA ILE A 222 -21.66 -10.29 -6.33
C ILE A 222 -22.78 -9.27 -6.44
#